data_AF-A0A835YWW8-F1
#
_entry.id   AF-A0A835YWW8-F1
#
_cell.length_a   1.000
_cell.length_b   1.000
_cell.length_c   1.000
_cell.angle_alpha   90.00
_cell.angle_beta   90.00
_cell.angle_gamma   90.00
#
_symmetry.space_group_name_H-M   'P 1'
#
loop_
_entity.id
_entity.type
_entity.pdbx_description
1 polymer ?
#
loop_
_entity_poly.entity_id
_entity_poly.type
_entity_poly.pdbx_seq_one_letter_code
_entity_poly.pdbx_strand_id
1 'polypeptide(L)'
;MLHDSSLCAVIDAAPDGILLVDAEGVIVMTNTQMEVLFQYSKEEMFSEKMEMLIPTRMRSRHLQHRLAYADAPTTRRMGVRGTELIARKKDGSEMHVEVSLSPLSVGGYMHTIAIVRDVTEQLQLREAQEVALASTLAKSSFLAAMSHEIRTPLHGVVGWVDILDNMVVEEKHRACLKGLKQCADSLMHIVNDVLDMSKISAGKMVLQKHDIDVHDFAHDIHATMAVIAERKGLSLTTTTSSLMSSLAVATDAPRLRQVIVNLVINAIKYTKRGGVNVVYTMQGSSELHIVVSDTGTGIVDSKMAVLFEPFELSTGTGLGLSICKSLVGLLQGTLSCLTEVGRGSTFTVTVPVQITELAVSPKRAVAHAGFGDKIVLVVDDSKVNRSIAQHMLKIMGVQTEIAIDGLEAIQYFADGHTASLTLMDLIMPLLGGCAATKQLREMGVTTPIVAVSASAFVHDVEECLASGMNDHLSKPFTSQQLQDMLHKWM
;
A
#
# COMPACT_ATOMS: atom_id res chain seq x y z
N MET A 1 -9.39 5.84 -66.19
CA MET A 1 -9.92 7.09 -65.61
C MET A 1 -10.46 6.95 -64.18
N LEU A 2 -10.68 5.73 -63.64
CA LEU A 2 -11.11 5.53 -62.24
C LEU A 2 -9.96 5.36 -61.22
N HIS A 3 -8.70 5.26 -61.66
CA HIS A 3 -7.57 4.97 -60.74
C HIS A 3 -6.97 6.23 -60.09
N ASP A 4 -6.83 7.35 -60.81
CA ASP A 4 -6.19 8.56 -60.25
C ASP A 4 -7.07 9.30 -59.24
N SER A 5 -8.38 9.36 -59.46
CA SER A 5 -9.32 10.04 -58.55
C SER A 5 -9.49 9.28 -57.22
N SER A 6 -9.48 7.95 -57.25
CA SER A 6 -9.55 7.12 -56.04
C SER A 6 -8.28 7.21 -55.19
N LEU A 7 -7.11 7.35 -55.82
CA LEU A 7 -5.83 7.43 -55.11
C LEU A 7 -5.66 8.78 -54.39
N CYS A 8 -6.08 9.88 -55.02
CA CYS A 8 -6.16 11.19 -54.36
C CYS A 8 -7.14 11.17 -53.18
N ALA A 9 -8.31 10.54 -53.33
CA ALA A 9 -9.30 10.45 -52.25
C ALA A 9 -8.78 9.66 -51.03
N VAL A 10 -8.00 8.59 -51.25
CA VAL A 10 -7.38 7.82 -50.15
C VAL A 10 -6.31 8.64 -49.43
N ILE A 11 -5.49 9.38 -50.17
CA ILE A 11 -4.45 10.26 -49.60
C ILE A 11 -5.08 11.40 -48.78
N ASP A 12 -6.17 11.99 -49.27
CA ASP A 12 -6.90 13.06 -48.59
C ASP A 12 -7.69 12.57 -47.35
N ALA A 13 -8.09 11.30 -47.32
CA ALA A 13 -8.75 10.70 -46.15
C ALA A 13 -7.77 10.23 -45.06
N ALA A 14 -6.45 10.31 -45.30
CA ALA A 14 -5.46 9.89 -44.31
C ALA A 14 -5.47 10.83 -43.09
N PRO A 15 -5.40 10.28 -41.85
CA PRO A 15 -5.44 11.08 -40.62
C PRO A 15 -4.15 11.87 -40.35
N ASP A 16 -3.04 11.47 -40.99
CA ASP A 16 -1.74 12.14 -40.87
C ASP A 16 -1.49 13.04 -42.09
N GLY A 17 -0.69 14.09 -41.91
CA GLY A 17 -0.26 14.96 -43.00
C GLY A 17 0.66 14.21 -43.95
N ILE A 18 0.39 14.27 -45.25
CA ILE A 18 1.21 13.62 -46.28
C ILE A 18 1.74 14.69 -47.21
N LEU A 19 3.05 14.66 -47.43
CA LEU A 19 3.80 15.57 -48.28
C LEU A 19 4.70 14.78 -49.23
N LEU A 20 4.70 15.11 -50.51
CA LEU A 20 5.65 14.61 -51.50
C LEU A 20 6.56 15.76 -51.94
N VAL A 21 7.87 15.55 -51.86
CA VAL A 21 8.89 16.50 -52.31
C VAL A 21 9.80 15.89 -53.38
N ASP A 22 10.26 16.71 -54.32
CA ASP A 22 11.30 16.33 -55.28
C ASP A 22 12.71 16.35 -54.66
N ALA A 23 13.74 16.07 -55.47
CA ALA A 23 15.15 16.05 -55.05
C ALA A 23 15.62 17.45 -54.56
N GLU A 24 15.08 18.51 -55.16
CA GLU A 24 15.38 19.89 -54.82
C GLU A 24 14.64 20.36 -53.56
N GLY A 25 13.69 19.59 -53.03
CA GLY A 25 12.89 19.88 -51.84
C GLY A 25 11.65 20.75 -52.15
N VAL A 26 11.23 20.80 -53.41
CA VAL A 26 9.99 21.46 -53.83
C VAL A 26 8.82 20.52 -53.56
N ILE A 27 7.73 21.07 -53.03
CA ILE A 27 6.51 20.35 -52.73
C ILE A 27 5.74 20.09 -54.03
N VAL A 28 5.57 18.82 -54.35
CA VAL A 28 4.87 18.35 -55.57
C VAL A 28 3.43 17.93 -55.26
N MET A 29 3.16 17.45 -54.03
CA MET A 29 1.83 17.01 -53.64
C MET A 29 1.67 17.09 -52.12
N THR A 30 0.47 17.48 -51.67
CA THR A 30 0.07 17.43 -50.26
C THR A 30 -1.35 16.90 -50.13
N ASN A 31 -1.71 16.37 -48.96
CA ASN A 31 -3.09 16.03 -48.64
C ASN A 31 -3.79 17.16 -47.87
N THR A 32 -5.11 17.03 -47.68
CA THR A 32 -5.93 17.99 -46.91
C THR A 32 -5.45 18.15 -45.47
N GLN A 33 -4.93 17.08 -44.86
CA GLN A 33 -4.43 17.13 -43.48
C GLN A 33 -3.22 18.06 -43.32
N MET A 34 -2.38 18.23 -44.35
CA MET A 34 -1.30 19.23 -44.33
C MET A 34 -1.83 20.66 -44.24
N GLU A 35 -2.96 20.96 -44.88
CA GLU A 35 -3.61 22.29 -44.79
C GLU A 35 -4.10 22.56 -43.37
N VAL A 36 -4.72 21.55 -42.74
CA VAL A 36 -5.18 21.63 -41.34
C VAL A 36 -4.01 21.82 -40.37
N LEU A 37 -2.93 21.06 -40.55
CA LEU A 37 -1.77 21.10 -39.65
C LEU A 37 -0.98 22.41 -39.75
N PHE A 38 -0.68 22.87 -40.97
CA PHE A 38 0.24 23.98 -41.22
C PHE A 38 -0.45 25.31 -41.55
N GLN A 39 -1.77 25.31 -41.78
CA GLN A 39 -2.60 26.48 -42.12
C GLN A 39 -2.25 27.15 -43.46
N TYR A 40 -1.48 26.48 -44.32
CA TYR A 40 -1.29 26.87 -45.71
C TYR A 40 -2.29 26.14 -46.60
N SER A 41 -2.81 26.78 -47.65
CA SER A 41 -3.58 26.03 -48.64
C SER A 41 -2.68 25.13 -49.48
N LYS A 42 -3.25 24.09 -50.10
CA LYS A 42 -2.58 23.22 -51.07
C LYS A 42 -1.88 24.03 -52.17
N GLU A 43 -2.54 25.08 -52.65
CA GLU A 43 -2.02 25.98 -53.69
C GLU A 43 -0.83 26.82 -53.20
N GLU A 44 -0.84 27.25 -51.94
CA GLU A 44 0.27 27.99 -51.32
C GLU A 44 1.48 27.11 -51.03
N MET A 45 1.27 25.80 -50.82
CA MET A 45 2.36 24.85 -50.61
C MET A 45 2.91 24.31 -51.93
N PHE A 46 2.08 24.17 -52.96
CA PHE A 46 2.49 23.59 -54.24
C PHE A 46 3.57 24.44 -54.92
N SER A 47 4.61 23.78 -55.46
CA SER A 47 5.78 24.42 -56.07
C SER A 47 6.63 25.30 -55.15
N GLU A 48 6.34 25.33 -53.85
CA GLU A 48 7.17 26.01 -52.85
C GLU A 48 8.20 25.06 -52.20
N LYS A 49 9.21 25.65 -51.58
CA LYS A 49 10.25 24.90 -50.85
C LYS A 49 9.72 24.44 -49.49
N MET A 50 9.89 23.15 -49.17
CA MET A 50 9.40 22.58 -47.91
C MET A 50 10.01 23.23 -46.65
N GLU A 51 11.15 23.92 -46.78
CA GLU A 51 11.74 24.73 -45.72
C GLU A 51 10.81 25.85 -45.22
N MET A 52 9.74 26.19 -45.94
CA MET A 52 8.67 27.06 -45.43
C MET A 52 8.03 26.53 -44.14
N LEU A 53 7.91 25.21 -44.02
CA LEU A 53 7.31 24.48 -42.89
C LEU A 53 8.28 24.31 -41.71
N ILE A 54 9.53 24.76 -41.87
CA ILE A 54 10.60 24.63 -40.89
C ILE A 54 10.87 26.01 -40.25
N PRO A 55 11.03 26.09 -38.92
CA PRO A 55 11.44 27.32 -38.24
C PRO A 55 12.68 27.94 -38.88
N THR A 56 12.67 29.27 -39.04
CA THR A 56 13.74 30.01 -39.74
C THR A 56 15.13 29.68 -39.20
N ARG A 57 15.24 29.52 -37.87
CA ARG A 57 16.46 29.14 -37.14
C ARG A 57 17.03 27.77 -37.51
N MET A 58 16.23 26.87 -38.08
CA MET A 58 16.60 25.48 -38.38
C MET A 58 16.75 25.20 -39.88
N ARG A 59 16.36 26.14 -40.77
CA ARG A 59 16.34 25.92 -42.22
C ARG A 59 17.69 25.51 -42.81
N SER A 60 18.79 26.19 -42.44
CA SER A 60 20.12 25.89 -42.98
C SER A 60 20.60 24.49 -42.59
N ARG A 61 20.35 24.08 -41.34
CA ARG A 61 20.68 22.74 -40.84
C ARG A 61 19.78 21.68 -41.49
N HIS A 62 18.50 21.97 -41.65
CA HIS A 62 17.55 21.09 -42.34
C HIS A 62 17.97 20.86 -43.80
N LEU A 63 18.38 21.91 -44.52
CA LEU A 63 18.87 21.80 -45.89
C LEU A 63 20.04 20.82 -46.01
N GLN A 64 21.01 20.89 -45.10
CA GLN A 64 22.13 19.93 -45.05
C GLN A 64 21.64 18.49 -44.81
N HIS A 65 20.71 18.29 -43.88
CA HIS A 65 20.13 16.97 -43.59
C HIS A 65 19.32 16.42 -44.78
N ARG A 66 18.66 17.29 -45.56
CA ARG A 66 17.91 16.92 -46.75
C ARG A 66 18.82 16.51 -47.89
N LEU A 67 19.88 17.27 -48.16
CA LEU A 67 20.88 16.92 -49.17
C LEU A 67 21.54 15.58 -48.84
N ALA A 68 21.94 15.38 -47.58
CA ALA A 68 22.51 14.10 -47.13
C ALA A 68 21.52 12.92 -47.25
N TYR A 69 20.21 13.16 -47.07
CA TYR A 69 19.19 12.14 -47.29
C TYR A 69 18.98 11.84 -48.77
N ALA A 70 19.10 12.83 -49.65
CA ALA A 70 19.00 12.63 -51.09
C ALA A 70 20.15 11.78 -51.65
N ASP A 71 21.35 11.91 -51.08
CA ASP A 71 22.52 11.09 -51.44
C ASP A 71 22.37 9.62 -51.00
N ALA A 72 21.68 9.36 -49.89
CA ALA A 72 21.48 8.03 -49.32
C ALA A 72 20.03 7.83 -48.81
N PRO A 73 19.05 7.69 -49.72
CA PRO A 73 17.64 7.66 -49.36
C PRO A 73 17.26 6.34 -48.67
N THR A 74 16.73 6.44 -47.46
CA THR A 74 16.30 5.27 -46.67
C THR A 74 15.01 5.56 -45.93
N THR A 75 14.08 4.60 -45.86
CA THR A 75 12.92 4.74 -44.97
C THR A 75 13.37 4.93 -43.53
N ARG A 76 12.97 6.04 -42.90
CA ARG A 76 13.30 6.33 -41.49
C ARG A 76 12.22 7.13 -40.80
N ARG A 77 12.07 6.88 -39.51
CA ARG A 77 11.17 7.62 -38.61
C ARG A 77 11.99 8.56 -37.74
N MET A 78 11.57 9.81 -37.66
CA MET A 78 12.27 10.89 -36.98
C MET A 78 11.27 11.61 -36.05
N GLY A 79 11.74 12.23 -34.97
CA GLY A 79 10.85 12.74 -33.91
C GLY A 79 10.55 11.70 -32.81
N VAL A 80 11.10 10.49 -32.91
CA VAL A 80 10.93 9.41 -31.91
C VAL A 80 12.10 9.39 -30.96
N ARG A 81 11.83 9.43 -29.65
CA ARG A 81 12.80 9.12 -28.57
C ARG A 81 14.11 9.92 -28.60
N GLY A 82 14.05 11.25 -28.79
CA GLY A 82 15.16 12.14 -28.42
C GLY A 82 15.69 13.08 -29.51
N THR A 83 15.06 13.18 -30.67
CA THR A 83 15.30 14.29 -31.61
C THR A 83 14.01 15.07 -31.78
N GLU A 84 13.84 16.15 -31.03
CA GLU A 84 12.68 17.01 -31.16
C GLU A 84 12.68 17.66 -32.55
N LEU A 85 11.65 17.35 -33.34
CA LEU A 85 11.40 18.04 -34.59
C LEU A 85 10.31 19.07 -34.37
N ILE A 86 10.61 20.29 -34.81
CA ILE A 86 9.72 21.42 -34.68
C ILE A 86 9.37 21.90 -36.08
N ALA A 87 8.07 22.00 -36.33
CA ALA A 87 7.48 22.56 -37.52
C ALA A 87 6.93 23.96 -37.21
N ARG A 88 6.81 24.80 -38.24
CA ARG A 88 6.27 26.15 -38.15
C ARG A 88 5.02 26.28 -39.03
N LYS A 89 3.92 26.76 -38.45
CA LYS A 89 2.67 27.06 -39.15
C LYS A 89 2.70 28.43 -39.82
N LYS A 90 1.70 28.72 -40.66
CA LYS A 90 1.55 30.01 -41.36
C LYS A 90 1.46 31.22 -40.43
N ASP A 91 0.72 31.09 -39.33
CA ASP A 91 0.60 32.11 -38.28
C ASP A 91 1.91 32.37 -37.51
N GLY A 92 2.93 31.55 -37.73
CA GLY A 92 4.24 31.62 -37.10
C GLY A 92 4.39 30.79 -35.83
N SER A 93 3.32 30.13 -35.35
CA SER A 93 3.38 29.21 -34.22
C SER A 93 4.23 27.97 -34.54
N GLU A 94 4.90 27.44 -33.52
CA GLU A 94 5.70 26.22 -33.60
C GLU A 94 4.91 25.03 -33.05
N MET A 95 5.09 23.85 -33.65
CA MET A 95 4.45 22.59 -33.24
C MET A 95 5.47 21.46 -33.23
N HIS A 96 5.32 20.50 -32.31
CA HIS A 96 6.13 19.31 -32.29
C HIS A 96 5.58 18.28 -33.27
N VAL A 97 6.46 17.79 -34.14
CA VAL A 97 6.08 16.85 -35.19
C VAL A 97 6.88 15.57 -35.13
N GLU A 98 6.21 14.50 -35.49
CA GLU A 98 6.83 13.24 -35.85
C GLU A 98 6.81 13.11 -37.37
N VAL A 99 7.96 12.76 -37.97
CA VAL A 99 8.11 12.69 -39.43
C VAL A 99 8.62 11.32 -39.84
N SER A 100 7.88 10.63 -40.70
CA SER A 100 8.33 9.40 -41.35
C SER A 100 8.66 9.69 -42.81
N LEU A 101 9.91 9.44 -43.21
CA LEU A 101 10.37 9.60 -44.59
C LEU A 101 10.39 8.25 -45.29
N SER A 102 9.95 8.22 -46.54
CA SER A 102 10.10 7.07 -47.44
C SER A 102 10.46 7.54 -48.85
N PRO A 103 11.50 6.98 -49.48
CA PRO A 103 11.83 7.34 -50.86
C PRO A 103 10.84 6.72 -51.85
N LEU A 104 10.56 7.43 -52.93
CA LEU A 104 9.68 7.00 -54.01
C LEU A 104 10.32 7.37 -55.35
N SER A 105 10.49 6.41 -56.26
CA SER A 105 10.96 6.68 -57.62
C SER A 105 9.78 6.68 -58.59
N VAL A 106 9.50 7.83 -59.20
CA VAL A 106 8.42 8.00 -60.20
C VAL A 106 9.02 8.55 -61.48
N GLY A 107 8.82 7.86 -62.60
CA GLY A 107 9.29 8.34 -63.91
C GLY A 107 10.81 8.50 -64.03
N GLY A 108 11.60 7.79 -63.21
CA GLY A 108 13.06 7.90 -63.16
C GLY A 108 13.59 9.02 -62.25
N TYR A 109 12.69 9.80 -61.61
CA TYR A 109 13.05 10.85 -60.67
C TYR A 109 12.78 10.42 -59.23
N MET A 110 13.73 10.69 -58.35
CA MET A 110 13.62 10.43 -56.93
C MET A 110 12.77 11.50 -56.23
N HIS A 111 11.76 11.04 -55.53
CA HIS A 111 10.90 11.83 -54.66
C HIS A 111 11.00 11.30 -53.23
N THR A 112 10.62 12.12 -52.27
CA THR A 112 10.51 11.73 -50.86
C THR A 112 9.09 11.95 -50.39
N ILE A 113 8.46 10.89 -49.89
CA ILE A 113 7.22 10.97 -49.12
C ILE A 113 7.60 11.30 -47.68
N ALA A 114 7.01 12.35 -47.12
CA ALA A 114 7.04 12.67 -45.72
C ALA A 114 5.64 12.56 -45.13
N ILE A 115 5.49 11.72 -44.11
CA ILE A 115 4.28 11.64 -43.29
C ILE A 115 4.54 12.43 -42.01
N VAL A 116 3.72 13.43 -41.74
CA VAL A 116 3.84 14.38 -40.63
C VAL A 116 2.67 14.20 -39.67
N ARG A 117 2.99 13.97 -38.40
CA ARG A 117 2.00 13.87 -37.32
C ARG A 117 2.28 14.93 -36.26
N ASP A 118 1.26 15.67 -35.84
CA ASP A 118 1.34 16.54 -34.66
C ASP A 118 1.37 15.69 -33.39
N VAL A 119 2.39 15.89 -32.56
CA VAL A 119 2.55 15.20 -31.27
C VAL A 119 2.61 16.19 -30.10
N THR A 120 2.26 17.47 -30.33
CA THR A 120 2.35 18.54 -29.33
C THR A 120 1.51 18.23 -28.10
N GLU A 121 0.23 17.87 -28.27
CA GLU A 121 -0.67 17.53 -27.16
C GLU A 121 -0.20 16.29 -26.39
N GLN A 122 0.25 15.25 -27.10
CA GLN A 122 0.75 14.03 -26.48
C GLN A 122 2.02 14.26 -25.65
N LEU A 123 2.95 15.09 -26.14
CA LEU A 123 4.16 15.45 -25.41
C LEU A 123 3.83 16.28 -24.18
N GLN A 124 2.99 17.31 -24.30
CA GLN A 124 2.56 18.14 -23.17
C GLN A 124 1.87 17.31 -22.08
N LEU A 125 0.97 16.40 -22.47
CA LEU A 125 0.27 15.53 -21.53
C LEU A 125 1.26 14.61 -20.81
N ARG A 126 2.22 14.04 -21.55
CA ARG A 126 3.23 13.15 -20.98
C ARG A 126 4.16 13.89 -20.01
N GLU A 127 4.65 15.06 -20.37
CA GLU A 127 5.48 15.89 -19.48
C GLU A 127 4.72 16.27 -18.21
N ALA A 128 3.46 16.70 -18.35
CA ALA A 128 2.60 17.02 -17.21
C ALA A 128 2.42 15.80 -16.28
N GLN A 129 2.24 14.61 -16.85
CA GLN A 129 2.16 13.36 -16.08
C GLN A 129 3.48 13.01 -15.38
N GLU A 130 4.61 13.11 -16.07
CA GLU A 130 5.93 12.81 -15.50
C GLU A 130 6.28 13.77 -14.34
N VAL A 131 5.98 15.07 -14.49
CA VAL A 131 6.15 16.07 -13.42
C VAL A 131 5.23 15.79 -12.24
N ALA A 132 3.96 15.47 -12.49
CA ALA A 132 3.00 15.13 -11.44
C ALA A 132 3.43 13.87 -10.65
N LEU A 133 3.91 12.85 -11.36
CA LEU A 133 4.36 11.59 -10.76
C LEU A 133 5.66 11.78 -9.95
N ALA A 134 6.63 12.53 -10.48
CA ALA A 134 7.86 12.87 -9.78
C ALA A 134 7.58 13.65 -8.48
N SER A 135 6.69 14.65 -8.53
CA SER A 135 6.25 15.41 -7.36
C SER A 135 5.62 14.50 -6.30
N THR A 136 4.79 13.55 -6.72
CA THR A 136 4.12 12.58 -5.83
C THR A 136 5.11 11.63 -5.18
N LEU A 137 6.05 11.08 -5.95
CA LEU A 137 7.10 10.19 -5.45
C LEU A 137 8.06 10.89 -4.48
N ALA A 138 8.46 12.13 -4.78
CA ALA A 138 9.32 12.93 -3.92
C ALA A 138 8.64 13.26 -2.59
N LYS A 139 7.37 13.71 -2.62
CA LYS A 139 6.56 13.91 -1.40
C LYS A 139 6.48 12.63 -0.58
N SER A 140 6.34 11.48 -1.24
CA SER A 140 6.22 10.21 -0.53
C SER A 140 7.51 9.75 0.13
N SER A 141 8.64 9.85 -0.58
CA SER A 141 9.95 9.53 -0.01
C SER A 141 10.30 10.46 1.15
N PHE A 142 9.95 11.75 1.04
CA PHE A 142 10.18 12.73 2.09
C PHE A 142 9.39 12.40 3.37
N LEU A 143 8.09 12.11 3.24
CA LEU A 143 7.25 11.72 4.38
C LEU A 143 7.75 10.42 5.03
N ALA A 144 8.19 9.44 4.23
CA ALA A 144 8.80 8.20 4.71
C ALA A 144 10.02 8.43 5.59
N ALA A 145 10.97 9.26 5.13
CA ALA A 145 12.17 9.60 5.89
C ALA A 145 11.83 10.39 7.16
N MET A 146 10.99 11.42 7.06
CA MET A 146 10.57 12.24 8.20
C MET A 146 9.85 11.43 9.26
N SER A 147 9.04 10.43 8.89
CA SER A 147 8.39 9.57 9.88
C SER A 147 9.39 8.78 10.73
N HIS A 148 10.46 8.25 10.12
CA HIS A 148 11.51 7.56 10.87
C HIS A 148 12.21 8.51 11.84
N GLU A 149 12.46 9.75 11.41
CA GLU A 149 13.07 10.79 12.23
C GLU A 149 12.16 11.33 13.33
N ILE A 150 10.84 11.32 13.15
CA ILE A 150 9.86 11.69 14.18
C ILE A 150 9.62 10.54 15.16
N ARG A 151 9.59 9.30 14.67
CA ARG A 151 9.36 8.09 15.47
C ARG A 151 10.42 7.89 16.55
N THR A 152 11.67 8.16 16.21
CA THR A 152 12.83 7.93 17.09
C THR A 152 12.77 8.76 18.39
N PRO A 153 12.64 10.11 18.35
CA PRO A 153 12.50 10.91 19.57
C PRO A 153 11.19 10.61 20.31
N LEU A 154 10.11 10.26 19.59
CA LEU A 154 8.83 9.96 20.19
C LEU A 154 8.84 8.65 20.99
N HIS A 155 9.50 7.60 20.48
CA HIS A 155 9.77 6.39 21.26
C HIS A 155 10.64 6.68 22.48
N GLY A 156 11.59 7.60 22.37
CA GLY A 156 12.36 8.09 23.51
C GLY A 156 11.46 8.70 24.58
N VAL A 157 10.52 9.57 24.19
CA VAL A 157 9.53 10.18 25.11
C VAL A 157 8.65 9.11 25.76
N VAL A 158 8.14 8.14 24.99
CA VAL A 158 7.34 7.02 25.54
C VAL A 158 8.15 6.20 26.53
N GLY A 159 9.40 5.87 26.20
CA GLY A 159 10.30 5.12 27.08
C GLY A 159 10.57 5.84 28.39
N TRP A 160 10.84 7.15 28.36
CA TRP A 160 11.01 7.95 29.58
C TRP A 160 9.72 8.06 30.40
N VAL A 161 8.57 8.18 29.74
CA VAL A 161 7.26 8.18 30.42
C VAL A 161 7.01 6.83 31.10
N ASP A 162 7.35 5.71 30.46
CA ASP A 162 7.21 4.37 31.04
C ASP A 162 8.16 4.14 32.23
N ILE A 163 9.39 4.64 32.16
CA ILE A 163 10.34 4.60 33.28
C ILE A 163 9.79 5.42 34.46
N LEU A 164 9.30 6.64 34.20
CA LEU A 164 8.75 7.51 35.23
C LEU A 164 7.46 6.94 35.83
N ASP A 165 6.57 6.32 35.05
CA ASP A 165 5.32 5.72 35.57
C ASP A 165 5.60 4.58 36.56
N ASN A 166 6.71 3.88 36.36
CA ASN A 166 7.19 2.83 37.25
C ASN A 166 7.92 3.36 38.51
N MET A 167 8.36 4.63 38.52
CA MET A 167 9.07 5.26 39.65
C MET A 167 8.18 6.20 40.49
N VAL A 168 7.05 6.63 39.95
CA VAL A 168 6.19 7.65 40.57
C VAL A 168 5.21 7.07 41.59
N VAL A 169 5.25 7.61 42.80
CA VAL A 169 4.42 7.17 43.95
C VAL A 169 3.16 8.03 44.11
N GLU A 170 3.19 9.30 43.73
CA GLU A 170 2.06 10.24 43.89
C GLU A 170 1.05 10.22 42.72
N GLU A 171 -0.24 10.24 43.05
CA GLU A 171 -1.37 10.09 42.12
C GLU A 171 -1.48 11.21 41.06
N LYS A 172 -1.11 12.45 41.43
CA LYS A 172 -1.11 13.60 40.49
C LYS A 172 -0.05 13.46 39.38
N HIS A 173 1.10 12.90 39.69
CA HIS A 173 2.18 12.69 38.72
C HIS A 173 1.85 11.52 37.76
N ARG A 174 1.17 10.48 38.25
CA ARG A 174 0.67 9.36 37.43
C ARG A 174 -0.35 9.82 36.37
N ALA A 175 -1.24 10.74 36.73
CA ALA A 175 -2.19 11.34 35.79
C ALA A 175 -1.49 12.15 34.68
N CYS A 176 -0.42 12.89 35.02
CA CYS A 176 0.37 13.66 34.06
C CYS A 176 1.13 12.74 33.07
N LEU A 177 1.76 11.68 33.58
CA LEU A 177 2.46 10.68 32.77
C LEU A 177 1.53 9.93 31.82
N LYS A 178 0.34 9.56 32.31
CA LYS A 178 -0.70 8.94 31.47
C LYS A 178 -1.15 9.86 30.33
N GLY A 179 -1.29 11.17 30.60
CA GLY A 179 -1.59 12.18 29.57
C GLY A 179 -0.47 12.31 28.54
N LEU A 180 0.79 12.36 28.97
CA LEU A 180 1.97 12.38 28.10
C LEU A 180 2.06 11.13 27.21
N LYS A 181 1.82 9.94 27.77
CA LYS A 181 1.78 8.68 27.02
C LYS A 181 0.71 8.70 25.95
N GLN A 182 -0.51 9.14 26.30
CA GLN A 182 -1.60 9.27 25.33
C GLN A 182 -1.28 10.25 24.20
N CYS A 183 -0.59 11.37 24.48
CA CYS A 183 -0.16 12.30 23.44
C CYS A 183 0.88 11.68 22.51
N ALA A 184 1.84 10.93 23.05
CA ALA A 184 2.87 10.27 22.27
C ALA A 184 2.28 9.13 21.40
N ASP A 185 1.41 8.29 21.96
CA ASP A 185 0.70 7.24 21.23
C ASP A 185 -0.17 7.84 20.11
N SER A 186 -0.87 8.95 20.40
CA SER A 186 -1.68 9.66 19.41
C SER A 186 -0.83 10.23 18.26
N LEU A 187 0.36 10.77 18.57
CA LEU A 187 1.26 11.30 17.54
C LEU A 187 1.86 10.16 16.69
N MET A 188 2.19 9.01 17.29
CA MET A 188 2.63 7.82 16.55
C MET A 188 1.56 7.36 15.56
N HIS A 189 0.30 7.32 15.99
CA HIS A 189 -0.82 7.00 15.11
C HIS A 189 -0.94 7.97 13.95
N ILE A 190 -0.88 9.29 14.20
CA ILE A 190 -0.90 10.32 13.13
C ILE A 190 0.23 10.11 12.13
N VAL A 191 1.44 9.87 12.61
CA VAL A 191 2.62 9.70 11.76
C VAL A 191 2.47 8.46 10.88
N ASN A 192 1.98 7.36 11.43
CA ASN A 192 1.71 6.14 10.67
C ASN A 192 0.58 6.34 9.65
N ASP A 193 -0.49 7.04 10.01
CA ASP A 193 -1.60 7.39 9.10
C ASP A 193 -1.12 8.22 7.89
N VAL A 194 -0.25 9.21 8.13
CA VAL A 194 0.35 10.03 7.06
C VAL A 194 1.23 9.18 6.15
N LEU A 195 2.00 8.24 6.71
CA LEU A 195 2.82 7.33 5.94
C LEU A 195 2.01 6.39 5.07
N ASP A 196 0.96 5.80 5.64
CA ASP A 196 0.10 4.88 4.91
C ASP A 196 -0.55 5.63 3.74
N MET A 197 -1.13 6.81 3.99
CA MET A 197 -1.69 7.65 2.93
C MET A 197 -0.66 7.99 1.83
N SER A 198 0.58 8.25 2.24
CA SER A 198 1.69 8.54 1.33
C SER A 198 2.08 7.34 0.46
N LYS A 199 2.23 6.15 1.05
CA LYS A 199 2.55 4.91 0.33
C LYS A 199 1.45 4.51 -0.63
N ILE A 200 0.20 4.68 -0.21
CA ILE A 200 -0.97 4.40 -1.06
C ILE A 200 -1.01 5.35 -2.25
N SER A 201 -0.86 6.66 -2.02
CA SER A 201 -0.86 7.69 -3.07
C SER A 201 0.29 7.52 -4.09
N ALA A 202 1.42 6.97 -3.65
CA ALA A 202 2.56 6.66 -4.51
C ALA A 202 2.47 5.30 -5.22
N GLY A 203 1.40 4.51 -4.98
CA GLY A 203 1.25 3.16 -5.52
C GLY A 203 2.28 2.14 -5.00
N LYS A 204 2.96 2.46 -3.89
CA LYS A 204 4.05 1.63 -3.32
C LYS A 204 3.57 0.62 -2.28
N MET A 205 2.27 0.61 -1.96
CA MET A 205 1.71 -0.32 -0.98
C MET A 205 1.43 -1.67 -1.64
N VAL A 206 2.13 -2.71 -1.16
CA VAL A 206 1.95 -4.09 -1.62
C VAL A 206 1.04 -4.83 -0.65
N LEU A 207 -0.02 -5.45 -1.17
CA LEU A 207 -0.94 -6.28 -0.39
C LEU A 207 -0.35 -7.66 -0.15
N GLN A 208 -0.53 -8.17 1.06
CA GLN A 208 -0.16 -9.53 1.44
C GLN A 208 -1.41 -10.33 1.77
N LYS A 209 -1.91 -11.08 0.78
CA LYS A 209 -3.12 -11.90 0.95
C LYS A 209 -2.78 -13.21 1.67
N HIS A 210 -3.55 -13.49 2.71
CA HIS A 210 -3.51 -14.74 3.46
C HIS A 210 -4.94 -15.25 3.66
N ASP A 211 -5.09 -16.57 3.78
CA ASP A 211 -6.35 -17.20 4.17
C ASP A 211 -6.66 -16.86 5.63
N ILE A 212 -7.81 -16.24 5.88
CA ILE A 212 -8.27 -15.92 7.24
C ILE A 212 -9.64 -16.52 7.54
N ASP A 213 -9.82 -16.97 8.78
CA ASP A 213 -11.14 -17.25 9.33
C ASP A 213 -11.80 -15.92 9.73
N VAL A 214 -12.91 -15.59 9.08
CA VAL A 214 -13.66 -14.34 9.32
C VAL A 214 -14.24 -14.30 10.73
N HIS A 215 -14.59 -15.44 11.31
CA HIS A 215 -15.13 -15.53 12.66
C HIS A 215 -14.07 -15.17 13.71
N ASP A 216 -12.89 -15.77 13.64
CA ASP A 216 -11.78 -15.49 14.56
C ASP A 216 -11.31 -14.03 14.39
N PHE A 217 -11.19 -13.59 13.14
CA PHE A 217 -10.85 -12.21 12.82
C PHE A 217 -11.85 -11.20 13.43
N ALA A 218 -13.15 -11.47 13.31
CA ALA A 218 -14.20 -10.63 13.90
C ALA A 218 -14.17 -10.66 15.43
N HIS A 219 -13.91 -11.83 16.02
CA HIS A 219 -13.82 -12.02 17.46
C HIS A 219 -12.65 -11.24 18.07
N ASP A 220 -11.47 -11.29 17.46
CA ASP A 220 -10.29 -10.52 17.89
C ASP A 220 -10.55 -9.01 17.93
N ILE A 221 -11.19 -8.49 16.88
CA ILE A 221 -11.54 -7.07 16.79
C ILE A 221 -12.56 -6.72 17.87
N HIS A 222 -13.58 -7.56 18.04
CA HIS A 222 -14.60 -7.36 19.07
C HIS A 222 -13.98 -7.29 20.47
N ALA A 223 -13.14 -8.26 20.85
CA ALA A 223 -12.53 -8.33 22.17
C ALA A 223 -11.74 -7.05 22.51
N THR A 224 -10.99 -6.53 21.53
CA THR A 224 -10.20 -5.31 21.72
C THR A 224 -11.08 -4.06 21.83
N MET A 225 -12.10 -3.95 20.99
CA MET A 225 -12.97 -2.77 20.93
C MET A 225 -14.01 -2.74 22.06
N ALA A 226 -14.43 -3.89 22.58
CA ALA A 226 -15.39 -4.01 23.67
C ALA A 226 -14.89 -3.29 24.94
N VAL A 227 -13.60 -3.43 25.27
CA VAL A 227 -12.98 -2.74 26.41
C VAL A 227 -13.07 -1.21 26.26
N ILE A 228 -12.91 -0.70 25.05
CA ILE A 228 -12.98 0.74 24.76
C ILE A 228 -14.44 1.23 24.86
N ALA A 229 -15.38 0.47 24.30
CA ALA A 229 -16.81 0.78 24.36
C ALA A 229 -17.35 0.76 25.79
N GLU A 230 -16.98 -0.25 26.58
CA GLU A 230 -17.41 -0.42 27.98
C GLU A 230 -16.92 0.72 28.86
N ARG A 231 -15.65 1.17 28.69
CA ARG A 231 -15.12 2.36 29.38
C ARG A 231 -15.93 3.63 29.10
N LYS A 232 -16.61 3.69 27.96
CA LYS A 232 -17.50 4.80 27.57
C LYS A 232 -18.97 4.54 27.93
N GLY A 233 -19.31 3.38 28.49
CA GLY A 233 -20.67 2.98 28.82
C GLY A 233 -21.55 2.66 27.60
N LEU A 234 -20.95 2.18 26.52
CA LEU A 234 -21.64 1.79 25.28
C LEU A 234 -21.67 0.27 25.13
N SER A 235 -22.73 -0.26 24.51
CA SER A 235 -22.75 -1.66 24.09
C SER A 235 -22.05 -1.83 22.74
N LEU A 236 -21.23 -2.87 22.59
CA LEU A 236 -20.67 -3.31 21.31
C LEU A 236 -21.20 -4.71 21.02
N THR A 237 -21.82 -4.90 19.86
CA THR A 237 -22.29 -6.22 19.40
C THR A 237 -21.59 -6.59 18.10
N THR A 238 -21.28 -7.88 17.95
CA THR A 238 -20.68 -8.40 16.73
C THR A 238 -21.41 -9.65 16.29
N THR A 239 -21.87 -9.66 15.03
CA THR A 239 -22.62 -10.75 14.44
C THR A 239 -21.89 -11.28 13.21
N THR A 240 -21.67 -12.59 13.18
CA THR A 240 -21.13 -13.30 12.01
C THR A 240 -22.18 -14.32 11.54
N SER A 241 -22.35 -14.47 10.22
CA SER A 241 -23.27 -15.48 9.68
C SER A 241 -22.75 -16.89 9.95
N SER A 242 -23.63 -17.82 10.34
CA SER A 242 -23.25 -19.21 10.67
C SER A 242 -22.57 -19.95 9.51
N LEU A 243 -22.89 -19.59 8.27
CA LEU A 243 -22.28 -20.09 7.03
C LEU A 243 -20.79 -19.73 6.89
N MET A 244 -20.31 -18.70 7.60
CA MET A 244 -18.93 -18.19 7.52
C MET A 244 -17.97 -18.93 8.44
N SER A 245 -18.49 -19.67 9.42
CA SER A 245 -17.67 -20.33 10.42
C SER A 245 -16.82 -21.48 9.85
N SER A 246 -16.97 -21.86 8.58
CA SER A 246 -16.20 -22.93 7.92
C SER A 246 -15.51 -22.47 6.63
N LEU A 247 -15.37 -21.16 6.41
CA LEU A 247 -14.83 -20.60 5.16
C LEU A 247 -13.60 -19.76 5.46
N ALA A 248 -12.47 -20.06 4.80
CA ALA A 248 -11.34 -19.15 4.77
C ALA A 248 -11.51 -18.16 3.63
N VAL A 249 -11.13 -16.91 3.90
CA VAL A 249 -11.17 -15.82 2.94
C VAL A 249 -9.74 -15.35 2.68
N ALA A 250 -9.31 -15.39 1.42
CA ALA A 250 -8.01 -14.86 1.05
C ALA A 250 -8.05 -13.32 0.98
N THR A 251 -7.42 -12.65 1.94
CA THR A 251 -7.36 -11.17 2.00
C THR A 251 -6.15 -10.66 2.79
N ASP A 252 -5.89 -9.35 2.77
CA ASP A 252 -4.85 -8.73 3.61
C ASP A 252 -5.43 -8.35 4.98
N ALA A 253 -5.32 -9.29 5.93
CA ALA A 253 -5.94 -9.17 7.25
C ALA A 253 -5.53 -7.92 8.02
N PRO A 254 -4.23 -7.52 8.09
CA PRO A 254 -3.85 -6.28 8.77
C PRO A 254 -4.54 -5.03 8.20
N ARG A 255 -4.72 -4.96 6.87
CA ARG A 255 -5.28 -3.78 6.19
C ARG A 255 -6.78 -3.72 6.37
N LEU A 256 -7.45 -4.86 6.24
CA LEU A 256 -8.87 -4.99 6.57
C LEU A 256 -9.14 -4.67 8.06
N ARG A 257 -8.28 -5.12 8.97
CA ARG A 257 -8.36 -4.82 10.40
C ARG A 257 -8.26 -3.32 10.65
N GLN A 258 -7.32 -2.64 10.00
CA GLN A 258 -7.15 -1.19 10.11
C GLN A 258 -8.42 -0.43 9.68
N VAL A 259 -9.04 -0.84 8.57
CA VAL A 259 -10.31 -0.25 8.11
C VAL A 259 -11.39 -0.40 9.18
N ILE A 260 -11.61 -1.62 9.69
CA ILE A 260 -12.69 -1.90 10.62
C ILE A 260 -12.46 -1.21 11.97
N VAL A 261 -11.24 -1.26 12.51
CA VAL A 261 -10.88 -0.60 13.76
C VAL A 261 -11.11 0.91 13.66
N ASN A 262 -10.72 1.54 12.56
CA ASN A 262 -10.96 2.97 12.34
C ASN A 262 -12.46 3.31 12.31
N LEU A 263 -13.28 2.50 11.65
CA LEU A 263 -14.74 2.70 11.61
C LEU A 263 -15.37 2.50 12.99
N VAL A 264 -14.96 1.47 13.74
CA VAL A 264 -15.49 1.19 15.09
C VAL A 264 -15.06 2.25 16.09
N ILE A 265 -13.81 2.72 16.04
CA ILE A 265 -13.34 3.83 16.88
C ILE A 265 -14.15 5.10 16.59
N ASN A 266 -14.41 5.40 15.32
CA ASN A 266 -15.26 6.53 14.94
C ASN A 266 -16.69 6.37 15.48
N ALA A 267 -17.31 5.20 15.31
CA ALA A 267 -18.62 4.89 15.87
C ALA A 267 -18.65 5.11 17.39
N ILE A 268 -17.72 4.50 18.14
CA ILE A 268 -17.60 4.67 19.59
C ILE A 268 -17.43 6.15 19.95
N LYS A 269 -16.60 6.89 19.21
CA LYS A 269 -16.31 8.31 19.47
C LYS A 269 -17.55 9.20 19.32
N TYR A 270 -18.36 9.01 18.27
CA TYR A 270 -19.52 9.85 17.96
C TYR A 270 -20.82 9.37 18.62
N THR A 271 -20.86 8.16 19.18
CA THR A 271 -21.96 7.72 20.04
C THR A 271 -21.78 8.17 21.49
N LYS A 272 -22.82 8.79 22.06
CA LYS A 272 -22.85 9.21 23.49
C LYS A 272 -23.59 8.23 24.39
N ARG A 273 -24.68 7.64 23.89
CA ARG A 273 -25.52 6.64 24.57
C ARG A 273 -26.05 5.66 23.52
N GLY A 274 -26.28 4.41 23.91
CA GLY A 274 -26.68 3.33 23.01
C GLY A 274 -25.49 2.41 22.71
N GLY A 275 -25.27 2.09 21.44
CA GLY A 275 -24.26 1.10 21.09
C GLY A 275 -23.79 1.14 19.64
N VAL A 276 -22.81 0.28 19.38
CA VAL A 276 -22.20 0.05 18.08
C VAL A 276 -22.41 -1.41 17.70
N ASN A 277 -22.82 -1.66 16.46
CA ASN A 277 -23.05 -3.00 15.93
C ASN A 277 -22.15 -3.25 14.73
N VAL A 278 -21.47 -4.39 14.70
CA VAL A 278 -20.62 -4.82 13.59
C VAL A 278 -21.15 -6.13 13.04
N VAL A 279 -21.53 -6.15 11.77
CA VAL A 279 -22.10 -7.33 11.11
C VAL A 279 -21.23 -7.75 9.95
N TYR A 280 -20.86 -9.02 9.92
CA TYR A 280 -20.10 -9.64 8.83
C TYR A 280 -21.02 -10.62 8.08
N THR A 281 -21.17 -10.41 6.78
CA THR A 281 -22.00 -11.24 5.90
C THR A 281 -21.27 -11.56 4.60
N MET A 282 -21.46 -12.78 4.08
CA MET A 282 -21.07 -13.10 2.71
C MET A 282 -22.24 -12.78 1.79
N GLN A 283 -21.99 -12.03 0.72
CA GLN A 283 -22.92 -11.98 -0.42
C GLN A 283 -22.40 -12.90 -1.52
N GLY A 284 -23.21 -13.90 -1.88
CA GLY A 284 -22.83 -14.93 -2.83
C GLY A 284 -21.59 -15.71 -2.35
N SER A 285 -20.71 -16.04 -3.30
CA SER A 285 -19.48 -16.82 -3.06
C SER A 285 -18.20 -16.01 -3.24
N SER A 286 -18.28 -14.68 -3.30
CA SER A 286 -17.13 -13.85 -3.70
C SER A 286 -17.02 -12.50 -3.01
N GLU A 287 -17.97 -12.10 -2.16
CA GLU A 287 -17.95 -10.76 -1.55
C GLU A 287 -18.19 -10.82 -0.04
N LEU A 288 -17.28 -10.20 0.71
CA LEU A 288 -17.40 -10.01 2.15
C LEU A 288 -17.96 -8.61 2.42
N HIS A 289 -19.13 -8.57 3.04
CA HIS A 289 -19.82 -7.36 3.48
C HIS A 289 -19.64 -7.16 4.98
N ILE A 290 -19.15 -6.00 5.36
CA ILE A 290 -18.90 -5.62 6.75
C ILE A 290 -19.64 -4.32 7.02
N VAL A 291 -20.63 -4.38 7.90
CA VAL A 291 -21.50 -3.25 8.25
C VAL A 291 -21.19 -2.80 9.66
N VAL A 292 -20.77 -1.54 9.83
CA VAL A 292 -20.55 -0.90 11.12
C VAL A 292 -21.63 0.16 11.32
N SER A 293 -22.54 -0.08 12.26
CA SER A 293 -23.66 0.81 12.59
C SER A 293 -23.50 1.39 14.00
N ASP A 294 -23.80 2.67 14.16
CA ASP A 294 -23.74 3.38 15.43
C ASP A 294 -25.05 4.13 15.71
N THR A 295 -25.42 4.31 16.98
CA THR A 295 -26.61 5.08 17.40
C THR A 295 -26.25 6.52 17.82
N GLY A 296 -25.22 7.10 17.19
CA GLY A 296 -24.67 8.40 17.52
C GLY A 296 -25.42 9.57 16.90
N THR A 297 -24.74 10.70 16.75
CA THR A 297 -25.34 11.96 16.29
C THR A 297 -25.69 11.99 14.81
N GLY A 298 -25.22 11.00 14.03
CA GLY A 298 -25.28 11.05 12.58
C GLY A 298 -24.39 12.16 11.98
N ILE A 299 -24.38 12.24 10.66
CA ILE A 299 -23.60 13.18 9.86
C ILE A 299 -24.57 14.10 9.10
N VAL A 300 -24.28 15.39 9.06
CA VAL A 300 -25.09 16.38 8.34
C VAL A 300 -24.80 16.28 6.83
N ASP A 301 -25.83 16.41 5.99
CA ASP A 301 -25.72 16.28 4.52
C ASP A 301 -24.63 17.15 3.89
N SER A 302 -24.38 18.34 4.43
CA SER A 302 -23.31 19.23 3.96
C SER A 302 -21.90 18.63 4.09
N LYS A 303 -21.70 17.66 4.99
CA LYS A 303 -20.43 16.96 5.21
C LYS A 303 -20.32 15.65 4.44
N MET A 304 -21.40 15.16 3.82
CA MET A 304 -21.38 13.88 3.10
C MET A 304 -20.52 13.91 1.84
N ALA A 305 -20.50 15.04 1.12
CA ALA A 305 -19.72 15.20 -0.11
C ALA A 305 -18.20 15.15 0.12
N VAL A 306 -17.75 15.50 1.33
CA VAL A 306 -16.35 15.69 1.70
C VAL A 306 -15.87 14.70 2.77
N LEU A 307 -16.75 13.79 3.22
CA LEU A 307 -16.50 12.86 4.33
C LEU A 307 -15.24 12.00 4.18
N PHE A 308 -14.86 11.71 2.94
CA PHE A 308 -13.70 10.87 2.61
C PHE A 308 -12.51 11.67 2.06
N GLU A 309 -12.59 13.00 2.03
CA GLU A 309 -11.48 13.86 1.64
C GLU A 309 -10.46 13.96 2.78
N PRO A 310 -9.14 13.96 2.47
CA PRO A 310 -8.11 14.10 3.51
C PRO A 310 -8.22 15.42 4.27
N PHE A 311 -7.99 15.38 5.59
CA PHE A 311 -7.92 16.55 6.49
C PHE A 311 -9.25 17.26 6.79
N GLU A 312 -10.39 16.66 6.45
CA GLU A 312 -11.72 17.15 6.86
C GLU A 312 -11.96 16.91 8.36
N LEU A 313 -12.12 18.00 9.12
CA LEU A 313 -12.17 17.99 10.59
C LEU A 313 -13.60 18.14 11.13
N SER A 314 -14.06 17.15 11.90
CA SER A 314 -15.12 17.34 12.90
C SER A 314 -14.61 17.15 14.33
N THR A 315 -13.58 16.33 14.54
CA THR A 315 -12.60 16.29 15.65
C THR A 315 -11.58 15.20 15.30
N GLY A 316 -10.28 15.33 15.58
CA GLY A 316 -9.26 14.31 15.28
C GLY A 316 -8.33 14.67 14.11
N THR A 317 -7.74 13.68 13.44
CA THR A 317 -6.68 13.89 12.41
C THR A 317 -7.24 14.19 11.01
N GLY A 318 -8.51 13.87 10.76
CA GLY A 318 -9.15 13.99 9.45
C GLY A 318 -8.62 13.02 8.40
N LEU A 319 -7.78 12.04 8.78
CA LEU A 319 -7.16 11.09 7.86
C LEU A 319 -7.79 9.69 7.91
N GLY A 320 -8.46 9.33 9.01
CA GLY A 320 -8.94 7.95 9.20
C GLY A 320 -9.91 7.47 8.11
N LEU A 321 -10.88 8.28 7.70
CA LEU A 321 -11.87 7.88 6.67
C LEU A 321 -11.29 7.90 5.25
N SER A 322 -10.37 8.81 4.94
CA SER A 322 -9.69 8.84 3.64
C SER A 322 -8.72 7.65 3.49
N ILE A 323 -8.04 7.24 4.57
CA ILE A 323 -7.27 6.00 4.64
C ILE A 323 -8.18 4.79 4.46
N CYS A 324 -9.33 4.73 5.14
CA CYS A 324 -10.28 3.64 4.96
C CYS A 324 -10.72 3.51 3.49
N LYS A 325 -11.10 4.61 2.84
CA LYS A 325 -11.49 4.60 1.42
C LYS A 325 -10.36 4.11 0.52
N SER A 326 -9.13 4.56 0.79
CA SER A 326 -7.95 4.21 0.00
C SER A 326 -7.55 2.73 0.17
N LEU A 327 -7.56 2.22 1.41
CA LEU A 327 -7.29 0.81 1.72
C LEU A 327 -8.34 -0.12 1.13
N VAL A 328 -9.63 0.25 1.23
CA VAL A 328 -10.71 -0.52 0.62
C VAL A 328 -10.57 -0.53 -0.91
N GLY A 329 -10.18 0.60 -1.53
CA GLY A 329 -9.86 0.66 -2.95
C GLY A 329 -8.69 -0.25 -3.36
N LEU A 330 -7.63 -0.32 -2.55
CA LEU A 330 -6.52 -1.27 -2.76
C LEU A 330 -7.00 -2.73 -2.68
N LEU A 331 -7.89 -3.04 -1.73
CA LEU A 331 -8.54 -4.33 -1.60
C LEU A 331 -9.57 -4.60 -2.72
N GLN A 332 -9.69 -3.72 -3.72
CA GLN A 332 -10.66 -3.78 -4.83
C GLN A 332 -12.12 -3.75 -4.36
N GLY A 333 -12.36 -3.19 -3.17
CA GLY A 333 -13.67 -3.09 -2.55
C GLY A 333 -14.34 -1.73 -2.71
N THR A 334 -15.48 -1.57 -2.05
CA THR A 334 -16.22 -0.30 -1.95
C THR A 334 -16.54 0.04 -0.49
N LEU A 335 -16.53 1.34 -0.17
CA LEU A 335 -16.89 1.88 1.13
C LEU A 335 -18.02 2.90 0.94
N SER A 336 -19.14 2.69 1.61
CA SER A 336 -20.30 3.59 1.58
C SER A 336 -20.77 3.95 2.99
N CYS A 337 -21.50 5.06 3.11
CA CYS A 337 -22.04 5.55 4.37
C CYS A 337 -23.50 5.98 4.19
N LEU A 338 -24.37 5.48 5.06
CA LEU A 338 -25.75 5.90 5.22
C LEU A 338 -25.90 6.50 6.62
N THR A 339 -26.53 7.66 6.75
CA THR A 339 -26.61 8.37 8.03
C THR A 339 -27.87 9.21 8.11
N GLU A 340 -28.39 9.36 9.32
CA GLU A 340 -29.51 10.24 9.63
C GLU A 340 -29.19 11.01 10.91
N VAL A 341 -29.30 12.34 10.85
CA VAL A 341 -28.95 13.23 11.97
C VAL A 341 -29.82 12.88 13.19
N GLY A 342 -29.16 12.59 14.31
CA GLY A 342 -29.78 12.20 15.57
C GLY A 342 -30.14 10.72 15.70
N ARG A 343 -29.96 9.91 14.64
CA ARG A 343 -30.21 8.46 14.66
C ARG A 343 -28.96 7.61 14.46
N GLY A 344 -27.90 8.20 13.91
CA GLY A 344 -26.58 7.59 13.81
C GLY A 344 -26.09 7.41 12.38
N SER A 345 -25.07 6.57 12.21
CA SER A 345 -24.43 6.33 10.92
C SER A 345 -24.21 4.83 10.72
N THR A 346 -24.18 4.41 9.46
CA THR A 346 -23.92 3.04 9.04
C THR A 346 -22.93 3.06 7.90
N PHE A 347 -21.73 2.55 8.16
CA PHE A 347 -20.68 2.38 7.17
C PHE A 347 -20.73 0.94 6.66
N THR A 348 -20.72 0.77 5.33
CA THR A 348 -20.70 -0.54 4.68
C THR A 348 -19.40 -0.67 3.89
N VAL A 349 -18.62 -1.69 4.22
CA VAL A 349 -17.41 -2.08 3.50
C VAL A 349 -17.71 -3.37 2.74
N THR A 350 -17.50 -3.37 1.44
CA THR A 350 -17.60 -4.56 0.59
C THR A 350 -16.24 -4.86 0.02
N VAL A 351 -15.72 -6.07 0.22
CA VAL A 351 -14.41 -6.49 -0.31
C VAL A 351 -14.59 -7.77 -1.13
N PRO A 352 -14.08 -7.82 -2.37
CA PRO A 352 -14.04 -9.06 -3.13
C PRO A 352 -13.03 -10.02 -2.52
N VAL A 353 -13.46 -11.25 -2.30
CA VAL A 353 -12.72 -12.27 -1.58
C VAL A 353 -12.79 -13.59 -2.33
N GLN A 354 -11.68 -14.32 -2.32
CA GLN A 354 -11.68 -15.71 -2.76
C GLN A 354 -11.98 -16.58 -1.55
N ILE A 355 -13.04 -17.36 -1.66
CA ILE A 355 -13.34 -18.41 -0.69
C ILE A 355 -12.40 -19.56 -1.01
N THR A 356 -11.55 -19.87 -0.04
CA THR A 356 -10.81 -21.13 -0.03
C THR A 356 -11.62 -22.07 0.85
N GLU A 357 -11.95 -23.27 0.35
CA GLU A 357 -12.38 -24.33 1.25
C GLU A 357 -11.25 -24.47 2.27
N LEU A 358 -11.55 -24.16 3.53
CA LEU A 358 -10.70 -24.64 4.61
C LEU A 358 -10.62 -26.14 4.39
N ALA A 359 -9.45 -26.64 4.00
CA ALA A 359 -9.12 -28.02 4.28
C ALA A 359 -9.54 -28.19 5.73
N VAL A 360 -10.51 -29.07 5.97
CA VAL A 360 -11.02 -29.34 7.30
C VAL A 360 -9.86 -29.98 8.06
N SER A 361 -8.90 -29.19 8.50
CA SER A 361 -8.30 -29.40 9.80
C SER A 361 -9.50 -29.38 10.71
N PRO A 362 -9.83 -30.52 11.34
CA PRO A 362 -11.02 -30.62 12.15
C PRO A 362 -10.95 -29.42 13.07
N LYS A 363 -11.97 -28.55 13.02
CA LYS A 363 -12.25 -27.61 14.09
C LYS A 363 -12.04 -28.44 15.33
N ARG A 364 -10.93 -28.15 16.04
CA ARG A 364 -10.65 -28.74 17.32
C ARG A 364 -11.89 -28.34 18.09
N ALA A 365 -12.77 -29.32 18.26
CA ALA A 365 -13.72 -29.31 19.35
C ALA A 365 -12.91 -28.81 20.54
N VAL A 366 -13.49 -27.85 21.25
CA VAL A 366 -13.00 -27.38 22.54
C VAL A 366 -12.92 -28.60 23.45
N ALA A 367 -11.85 -29.35 23.29
CA ALA A 367 -11.30 -30.25 24.24
C ALA A 367 -10.24 -29.37 24.87
N HIS A 368 -10.46 -28.99 26.11
CA HIS A 368 -9.37 -28.86 27.07
C HIS A 368 -8.62 -30.22 27.13
N ALA A 369 -7.94 -30.61 26.05
CA ALA A 369 -6.83 -31.51 26.11
C ALA A 369 -5.69 -30.64 26.65
N GLY A 370 -5.71 -30.46 27.97
CA GLY A 370 -4.79 -29.58 28.66
C GLY A 370 -3.36 -29.91 28.25
N PHE A 371 -2.53 -28.89 28.08
CA PHE A 371 -1.09 -29.05 27.93
C PHE A 371 -0.44 -29.74 29.15
N GLY A 372 -1.22 -30.18 30.15
CA GLY A 372 -0.78 -30.92 31.32
C GLY A 372 0.16 -30.08 32.19
N ASP A 373 1.08 -30.72 32.88
CA ASP A 373 2.12 -30.06 33.68
C ASP A 373 3.30 -29.57 32.81
N LYS A 374 3.08 -29.28 31.52
CA LYS A 374 4.15 -28.80 30.64
C LYS A 374 4.49 -27.34 30.96
N ILE A 375 5.79 -27.08 30.98
CA ILE A 375 6.37 -25.77 31.29
C ILE A 375 6.89 -25.13 30.00
N VAL A 376 6.57 -23.86 29.79
CA VAL A 376 7.18 -23.00 28.77
C VAL A 376 8.10 -22.01 29.46
N LEU A 377 9.37 -21.99 29.07
CA LEU A 377 10.32 -20.97 29.50
C LEU A 377 10.20 -19.75 28.60
N VAL A 378 9.90 -18.58 29.18
CA VAL A 378 9.83 -17.31 28.47
C VAL A 378 11.07 -16.48 28.81
N VAL A 379 11.90 -16.20 27.80
CA VAL A 379 13.15 -15.46 27.93
C VAL A 379 13.02 -14.14 27.17
N ASP A 380 12.93 -13.03 27.91
CA ASP A 380 12.72 -11.69 27.35
C ASP A 380 13.14 -10.65 28.39
N ASP A 381 13.82 -9.57 28.01
CA ASP A 381 14.31 -8.54 28.95
C ASP A 381 13.20 -7.58 29.40
N SER A 382 12.16 -7.41 28.58
CA SER A 382 11.01 -6.57 28.87
C SER A 382 10.00 -7.27 29.78
N LYS A 383 9.85 -6.72 31.00
CA LYS A 383 8.84 -7.18 31.97
C LYS A 383 7.42 -7.18 31.39
N VAL A 384 7.12 -6.24 30.49
CA VAL A 384 5.80 -6.15 29.83
C VAL A 384 5.57 -7.34 28.90
N ASN A 385 6.54 -7.67 28.05
CA ASN A 385 6.44 -8.80 27.12
C ASN A 385 6.30 -10.12 27.88
N ARG A 386 7.12 -10.33 28.93
CA ARG A 386 7.02 -11.49 29.82
C ARG A 386 5.64 -11.62 30.44
N SER A 387 5.07 -10.50 30.93
CA SER A 387 3.73 -10.49 31.54
C SER A 387 2.63 -10.86 30.54
N ILE A 388 2.73 -10.39 29.30
CA ILE A 388 1.76 -10.68 28.23
C ILE A 388 1.82 -12.17 27.85
N ALA A 389 3.03 -12.68 27.57
CA ALA A 389 3.24 -14.09 27.22
C ALA A 389 2.76 -15.01 28.35
N GLN A 390 3.12 -14.70 29.60
CA GLN A 390 2.67 -15.43 30.78
C GLN A 390 1.14 -15.43 30.93
N HIS A 391 0.49 -14.29 30.68
CA HIS A 391 -0.97 -14.21 30.75
C HIS A 391 -1.64 -15.08 29.68
N MET A 392 -1.16 -15.05 28.44
CA MET A 392 -1.68 -15.87 27.34
C MET A 392 -1.50 -17.37 27.64
N LEU A 393 -0.31 -17.79 28.07
CA LEU A 393 0.00 -19.18 28.42
C LEU A 393 -0.84 -19.67 29.61
N LYS A 394 -1.08 -18.81 30.60
CA LYS A 394 -1.93 -19.11 31.75
C LYS A 394 -3.39 -19.36 31.33
N ILE A 395 -3.94 -18.55 30.42
CA ILE A 395 -5.29 -18.77 29.86
C ILE A 395 -5.36 -20.12 29.12
N MET A 396 -4.26 -20.51 28.45
CA MET A 396 -4.15 -21.79 27.75
C MET A 396 -3.88 -22.98 28.69
N GLY A 397 -3.76 -22.75 30.01
CA GLY A 397 -3.51 -23.79 31.01
C GLY A 397 -2.08 -24.34 30.99
N VAL A 398 -1.10 -23.55 30.53
CA VAL A 398 0.32 -23.92 30.44
C VAL A 398 1.07 -23.27 31.61
N GLN A 399 1.98 -24.01 32.25
CA GLN A 399 2.86 -23.45 33.27
C GLN A 399 3.98 -22.66 32.61
N THR A 400 4.40 -21.57 33.25
CA THR A 400 5.40 -20.67 32.67
C THR A 400 6.50 -20.37 33.65
N GLU A 401 7.74 -20.55 33.21
CA GLU A 401 8.92 -20.05 33.89
C GLU A 401 9.49 -18.85 33.12
N ILE A 402 10.22 -17.99 33.82
CA ILE A 402 10.68 -16.71 33.30
C ILE A 402 12.19 -16.61 33.48
N ALA A 403 12.87 -16.15 32.43
CA ALA A 403 14.24 -15.64 32.47
C ALA A 403 14.29 -14.24 31.84
N ILE A 404 15.17 -13.36 32.33
CA ILE A 404 15.26 -11.97 31.85
C ILE A 404 16.30 -11.79 30.74
N ASP A 405 17.21 -12.75 30.56
CA ASP A 405 18.23 -12.74 29.52
C ASP A 405 18.73 -14.15 29.18
N GLY A 406 19.66 -14.24 28.22
CA GLY A 406 20.22 -15.51 27.78
C GLY A 406 21.06 -16.23 28.84
N LEU A 407 21.66 -15.53 29.81
CA LEU A 407 22.46 -16.14 30.88
C LEU A 407 21.56 -16.83 31.91
N GLU A 408 20.46 -16.18 32.30
CA GLU A 408 19.45 -16.80 33.17
C GLU A 408 18.82 -18.02 32.50
N ALA A 409 18.57 -17.97 31.18
CA ALA A 409 18.07 -19.12 30.44
C ALA A 409 19.07 -20.30 30.46
N ILE A 410 20.37 -20.02 30.31
CA ILE A 410 21.41 -21.04 30.42
C ILE A 410 21.47 -21.62 31.83
N GLN A 411 21.46 -20.75 32.84
CA GLN A 411 21.49 -21.16 34.24
C GLN A 411 20.28 -22.04 34.59
N TYR A 412 19.10 -21.70 34.08
CA TYR A 412 17.88 -22.48 34.27
C TYR A 412 18.06 -23.95 33.86
N PHE A 413 18.65 -24.21 32.69
CA PHE A 413 18.94 -25.59 32.24
C PHE A 413 20.15 -26.19 32.96
N ALA A 414 21.17 -25.40 33.31
CA ALA A 414 22.33 -25.86 34.07
C ALA A 414 21.95 -26.37 35.47
N ASP A 415 20.96 -25.75 36.10
CA ASP A 415 20.39 -26.14 37.40
C ASP A 415 19.54 -27.42 37.33
N GLY A 416 19.38 -28.00 36.13
CA GLY A 416 18.65 -29.25 35.91
C GLY A 416 17.15 -29.08 35.71
N HIS A 417 16.65 -27.85 35.54
CA HIS A 417 15.25 -27.63 35.18
C HIS A 417 14.98 -28.06 33.73
N THR A 418 13.71 -28.39 33.46
CA THR A 418 13.27 -28.84 32.14
C THR A 418 12.08 -28.00 31.67
N ALA A 419 12.15 -27.54 30.43
CA ALA A 419 11.03 -26.92 29.74
C ALA A 419 10.63 -27.76 28.51
N SER A 420 9.34 -27.74 28.19
CA SER A 420 8.78 -28.38 26.98
C SER A 420 8.96 -27.52 25.74
N LEU A 421 9.07 -26.20 25.92
CA LEU A 421 9.32 -25.21 24.87
C LEU A 421 10.01 -23.99 25.50
N THR A 422 10.90 -23.35 24.76
CA THR A 422 11.47 -22.04 25.14
C THR A 422 11.08 -20.98 24.11
N LEU A 423 10.48 -19.88 24.56
CA LEU A 423 10.29 -18.67 23.79
C LEU A 423 11.47 -17.74 24.07
N MET A 424 12.33 -17.51 23.08
CA MET A 424 13.61 -16.81 23.24
C MET A 424 13.62 -15.50 22.46
N ASP A 425 13.68 -14.36 23.16
CA ASP A 425 13.93 -13.07 22.51
C ASP A 425 15.32 -13.02 21.86
N LEU A 426 15.43 -12.37 20.70
CA LEU A 426 16.69 -12.30 19.98
C LEU A 426 17.63 -11.24 20.56
N ILE A 427 17.08 -10.10 20.93
CA ILE A 427 17.84 -8.94 21.38
C ILE A 427 17.58 -8.76 22.87
N MET A 428 18.56 -9.14 23.68
CA MET A 428 18.53 -8.99 25.13
C MET A 428 19.89 -8.47 25.64
N PRO A 429 19.93 -7.76 26.78
CA PRO A 429 21.18 -7.38 27.43
C PRO A 429 22.03 -8.60 27.82
N LEU A 430 23.34 -8.39 27.99
CA LEU A 430 24.36 -9.38 28.39
C LEU A 430 24.58 -10.52 27.38
N LEU A 431 23.56 -11.33 27.09
CA LEU A 431 23.63 -12.42 26.13
C LEU A 431 22.32 -12.51 25.32
N GLY A 432 22.41 -12.21 24.02
CA GLY A 432 21.28 -12.30 23.09
C GLY A 432 20.87 -13.74 22.75
N GLY A 433 19.67 -13.90 22.19
CA GLY A 433 19.02 -15.21 21.99
C GLY A 433 19.80 -16.18 21.10
N CYS A 434 20.42 -15.71 20.01
CA CYS A 434 21.22 -16.56 19.12
C CYS A 434 22.48 -17.12 19.82
N ALA A 435 23.16 -16.29 20.62
CA ALA A 435 24.34 -16.71 21.37
C ALA A 435 23.97 -17.66 22.51
N ALA A 436 22.87 -17.37 23.21
CA ALA A 436 22.33 -18.24 24.25
C ALA A 436 21.92 -19.61 23.69
N THR A 437 21.24 -19.64 22.55
CA THR A 437 20.82 -20.87 21.87
C THR A 437 22.01 -21.77 21.52
N LYS A 438 23.09 -21.20 20.97
CA LYS A 438 24.30 -21.98 20.66
C LYS A 438 24.88 -22.66 21.90
N GLN A 439 25.00 -21.93 23.01
CA GLN A 439 25.50 -22.50 24.26
C GLN A 439 24.56 -23.56 24.83
N LEU A 440 23.24 -23.34 24.78
CA LEU A 440 22.26 -24.35 25.20
C LEU A 440 22.38 -25.64 24.38
N ARG A 441 22.59 -25.53 23.06
CA ARG A 441 22.82 -26.70 22.19
C ARG A 441 24.14 -27.40 22.49
N GLU A 442 25.21 -26.66 22.78
CA GLU A 442 26.50 -27.21 23.21
C GLU A 442 26.40 -27.95 24.57
N MET A 443 25.54 -27.47 25.48
CA MET A 443 25.20 -28.14 26.73
C MET A 443 24.32 -29.39 26.55
N GLY A 444 23.87 -29.68 25.32
CA GLY A 444 23.02 -30.83 25.01
C GLY A 444 21.53 -30.60 25.26
N VAL A 445 21.08 -29.36 25.44
CA VAL A 445 19.64 -29.05 25.55
C VAL A 445 18.98 -29.30 24.21
N THR A 446 18.02 -30.23 24.15
CA THR A 446 17.26 -30.56 22.93
C THR A 446 15.86 -29.97 22.91
N THR A 447 15.45 -29.28 23.98
CA THR A 447 14.15 -28.59 24.04
C THR A 447 13.99 -27.65 22.82
N PRO A 448 12.81 -27.64 22.17
CA PRO A 448 12.54 -26.71 21.09
C PRO A 448 12.67 -25.25 21.55
N ILE A 449 13.40 -24.44 20.78
CA ILE A 449 13.61 -23.01 21.05
C ILE A 449 13.00 -22.23 19.89
N VAL A 450 12.02 -21.37 20.18
CA VAL A 450 11.33 -20.51 19.21
C VAL A 450 11.85 -19.09 19.37
N ALA A 451 12.41 -18.54 18.29
CA ALA A 451 12.85 -17.16 18.21
C ALA A 451 11.65 -16.21 18.37
N VAL A 452 11.79 -15.15 19.16
CA VAL A 452 10.77 -14.11 19.28
C VAL A 452 11.38 -12.76 18.91
N SER A 453 10.95 -12.14 17.80
CA SER A 453 11.61 -10.94 17.23
C SER A 453 10.64 -9.80 16.94
N ALA A 454 11.10 -8.54 16.97
CA ALA A 454 10.27 -7.36 16.65
C ALA A 454 10.08 -7.12 15.13
N SER A 455 10.79 -7.85 14.26
CA SER A 455 10.72 -7.69 12.81
C SER A 455 10.80 -9.04 12.10
N ALA A 456 9.87 -9.28 11.18
CA ALA A 456 9.78 -10.51 10.37
C ALA A 456 10.62 -10.39 9.07
N PHE A 457 11.81 -9.75 9.13
CA PHE A 457 12.68 -9.73 7.96
C PHE A 457 13.29 -11.11 7.74
N VAL A 458 13.29 -11.57 6.49
CA VAL A 458 13.76 -12.90 6.05
C VAL A 458 15.19 -13.19 6.53
N HIS A 459 16.03 -12.16 6.66
CA HIS A 459 17.41 -12.31 7.09
C HIS A 459 17.54 -12.72 8.58
N ASP A 460 16.64 -12.24 9.44
CA ASP A 460 16.68 -12.55 10.88
C ASP A 460 16.30 -14.03 11.12
N VAL A 461 15.41 -14.59 10.30
CA VAL A 461 14.94 -15.99 10.46
C VAL A 461 16.02 -17.00 10.08
N GLU A 462 16.78 -16.75 9.01
CA GLU A 462 17.87 -17.63 8.58
C GLU A 462 18.99 -17.70 9.64
N GLU A 463 19.34 -16.56 10.25
CA GLU A 463 20.35 -16.49 11.30
C GLU A 463 19.90 -17.20 12.58
N CYS A 464 18.62 -17.08 12.94
CA CYS A 464 18.03 -17.78 14.08
C CYS A 464 18.10 -19.30 13.91
N LEU A 465 17.68 -19.82 12.75
CA LEU A 465 17.71 -21.26 12.47
C LEU A 465 19.15 -21.78 12.44
N ALA A 466 20.08 -21.02 11.86
CA ALA A 466 21.51 -21.37 11.86
C ALA A 466 22.13 -21.42 13.27
N SER A 467 21.56 -20.71 14.25
CA SER A 467 21.98 -20.75 15.65
C SER A 467 21.49 -21.99 16.42
N GLY A 468 20.59 -22.79 15.83
CA GLY A 468 20.00 -23.98 16.44
C GLY A 468 18.59 -23.78 17.02
N MET A 469 17.93 -22.67 16.69
CA MET A 469 16.51 -22.45 16.97
C MET A 469 15.64 -23.26 16.00
N ASN A 470 14.41 -23.54 16.40
CA ASN A 470 13.50 -24.45 15.72
C ASN A 470 12.42 -23.73 14.90
N ASP A 471 12.02 -22.55 15.33
CA ASP A 471 10.95 -21.76 14.69
C ASP A 471 11.07 -20.29 15.07
N HIS A 472 10.17 -19.45 14.53
CA HIS A 472 10.11 -18.02 14.85
C HIS A 472 8.68 -17.52 15.11
N LEU A 473 8.57 -16.46 15.90
CA LEU A 473 7.33 -15.77 16.25
C LEU A 473 7.57 -14.26 16.31
N SER A 474 6.84 -13.49 15.49
CA SER A 474 6.98 -12.03 15.45
C SER A 474 6.22 -11.33 16.58
N LYS A 475 6.86 -10.40 17.29
CA LYS A 475 6.22 -9.50 18.26
C LYS A 475 5.56 -8.30 17.55
N PRO A 476 4.39 -7.85 18.03
CA PRO A 476 3.53 -8.53 18.99
C PRO A 476 2.86 -9.77 18.35
N PHE A 477 2.80 -10.89 19.07
CA PHE A 477 2.11 -12.10 18.63
C PHE A 477 0.73 -12.23 19.30
N THR A 478 -0.21 -12.85 18.59
CA THR A 478 -1.57 -13.10 19.10
C THR A 478 -1.64 -14.39 19.90
N SER A 479 -2.69 -14.54 20.72
CA SER A 479 -2.96 -15.79 21.45
C SER A 479 -3.08 -16.99 20.49
N GLN A 480 -3.68 -16.81 19.31
CA GLN A 480 -3.81 -17.88 18.31
C GLN A 480 -2.44 -18.31 17.76
N GLN A 481 -1.59 -17.35 17.38
CA GLN A 481 -0.25 -17.64 16.87
C GLN A 481 0.61 -18.38 17.92
N LEU A 482 0.50 -17.97 19.19
CA LEU A 482 1.15 -18.67 20.29
C LEU A 482 0.58 -20.08 20.47
N GLN A 483 -0.74 -20.24 20.43
CA GLN A 483 -1.39 -21.55 20.57
C GLN A 483 -1.01 -22.52 19.45
N ASP A 484 -0.94 -22.05 18.21
CA ASP A 484 -0.49 -22.84 17.06
C ASP A 484 0.97 -23.29 17.26
N MET A 485 1.82 -22.41 17.77
CA MET A 485 3.20 -22.72 18.08
C MET A 485 3.34 -23.77 19.19
N LEU A 486 2.55 -23.65 20.26
CA LEU A 486 2.50 -24.65 21.34
C LEU A 486 2.07 -26.00 20.79
N HIS A 487 1.02 -26.06 19.97
CA HIS A 487 0.54 -27.31 19.39
C HIS A 487 1.51 -27.97 18.39
N LYS A 488 2.38 -27.17 17.76
CA LYS A 488 3.39 -27.69 16.83
C LYS A 488 4.56 -28.35 17.56
N TRP A 489 4.96 -27.80 18.71
CA TRP A 489 6.20 -28.18 19.39
C TRP A 489 6.02 -28.89 20.74
N MET A 490 4.81 -28.88 21.30
CA MET A 490 4.45 -29.52 22.57
C MET A 490 3.32 -30.50 22.38
#